data_AF-A0A6B1ICJ4-F1
#
_entry.id   AF-A0A6B1ICJ4-F1
#
_cell.length_a   1.000
_cell.length_b   1.000
_cell.length_c   1.000
_cell.angle_alpha   90.00
_cell.angle_beta   90.00
_cell.angle_gamma   90.00
#
_symmetry.space_group_name_H-M   'P 1'
#
loop_
_entity.id
_entity.type
_entity.pdbx_description
1 polymer ?
#
loop_
_entity_poly.entity_id
_entity_poly.type
_entity_poly.pdbx_seq_one_letter_code
_entity_poly.pdbx_strand_id
1 'polypeptide(L)'
;MAQLTSEEQKLRNRILKLVTGSGFKVNPHLRLASHTRETYRSIQVSAKQAQIQEHHKFLSKFTDKARKYGLDGRDLDPRKIDLELRCVESSSFESDLFLWWNLMWWSMPYQASYGRRIRYMLWDRHHDVPFGMFLLQSPILKMRARDEYLGLTGKNIDIWVNQSMSAQRVGALPPYNELIGGKMVALAMTSNEVRQHYAEKYKNRSTIIENRILEPRMLFITTTGAFGKSSIYDRLKYHGEKAVISVGQTAGNGSFHIPDYMVREIYDMLKKNGVDTTSGYGHGPSRKMQLLKRGLTHLGLIGFSKHGVRREIYLFPLAQNLHNVIQHGERPSWHSRPFDDIVQFWQERWCLPRSKRTNSWCRFKAEPFFDKVRQCLE
;
A
#
# COMPACT_ATOMS: atom_id res chain seq x y z
N MET A 1 16.00 -13.83 -32.91
CA MET A 1 15.04 -12.86 -32.34
C MET A 1 14.34 -12.20 -33.51
N ALA A 2 13.01 -12.06 -33.48
CA ALA A 2 12.31 -11.30 -34.53
C ALA A 2 12.88 -9.88 -34.59
N GLN A 3 13.05 -9.35 -35.80
CA GLN A 3 13.55 -7.99 -36.00
C GLN A 3 12.48 -7.01 -35.53
N LEU A 4 12.81 -6.16 -34.55
CA LEU A 4 11.88 -5.15 -34.04
C LEU A 4 11.54 -4.17 -35.16
N THR A 5 10.27 -3.78 -35.25
CA THR A 5 9.86 -2.67 -36.11
C THR A 5 10.47 -1.35 -35.62
N SER A 6 10.45 -0.32 -36.46
CA SER A 6 10.91 1.03 -36.07
C SER A 6 10.15 1.58 -34.86
N GLU A 7 8.84 1.33 -34.76
CA GLU A 7 8.02 1.72 -33.61
C GLU A 7 8.43 0.99 -32.33
N GLU A 8 8.64 -0.32 -32.41
CA GLU A 8 9.05 -1.15 -31.28
C GLU A 8 10.45 -0.77 -30.78
N GLN A 9 11.38 -0.45 -31.69
CA GLN A 9 12.71 0.02 -31.32
C GLN A 9 12.65 1.38 -30.62
N LYS A 10 11.77 2.29 -31.04
CA LYS A 10 11.53 3.57 -30.34
C LYS A 10 10.97 3.35 -28.93
N LEU A 11 9.98 2.46 -28.77
CA LEU A 11 9.42 2.11 -27.46
C LEU A 11 10.47 1.51 -26.53
N ARG A 12 11.27 0.56 -27.04
CA ARG A 12 12.40 -0.03 -26.31
C ARG A 12 13.39 1.03 -25.83
N ASN A 13 13.82 1.93 -26.71
CA ASN A 13 14.79 2.99 -26.36
C ASN A 13 14.21 3.95 -25.31
N ARG A 14 12.93 4.28 -25.37
CA ARG A 14 12.24 5.08 -24.35
C ARG A 14 12.18 4.38 -23.00
N ILE A 15 11.89 3.07 -22.95
CA ILE A 15 11.93 2.28 -21.71
C ILE A 15 13.34 2.30 -21.13
N LEU A 16 14.38 2.05 -21.95
CA LEU A 16 15.77 2.07 -21.51
C LEU A 16 16.17 3.43 -20.92
N LYS A 17 15.86 4.53 -21.62
CA LYS A 17 16.14 5.90 -21.17
C LYS A 17 15.45 6.21 -19.84
N LEU A 18 14.20 5.77 -19.69
CA LEU A 18 13.43 5.97 -18.46
C LEU A 18 14.07 5.25 -17.26
N VAL A 19 14.38 3.96 -17.41
CA VAL A 19 14.89 3.17 -16.28
C VAL A 19 16.30 3.60 -15.88
N THR A 20 17.17 3.93 -16.84
CA THR A 20 18.51 4.45 -16.54
C THR A 20 18.42 5.83 -15.91
N GLY A 21 17.57 6.72 -16.44
CA GLY A 21 17.30 8.05 -15.87
C GLY A 21 16.71 7.99 -14.45
N SER A 22 16.00 6.92 -14.09
CA SER A 22 15.47 6.72 -12.74
C SER A 22 16.52 6.21 -11.74
N GLY A 23 17.72 5.83 -12.20
CA GLY A 23 18.81 5.34 -11.36
C GLY A 23 19.03 3.81 -11.38
N PHE A 24 18.42 3.09 -12.32
CA PHE A 24 18.75 1.68 -12.55
C PHE A 24 20.00 1.53 -13.43
N LYS A 25 20.78 0.49 -13.18
CA LYS A 25 21.85 0.03 -14.07
C LYS A 25 21.32 -1.09 -14.97
N VAL A 26 21.75 -1.13 -16.22
CA VAL A 26 21.33 -2.13 -17.21
C VAL A 26 22.56 -2.88 -17.72
N ASN A 27 22.73 -4.15 -17.31
CA ASN A 27 23.73 -5.05 -17.89
C ASN A 27 23.49 -6.53 -17.49
N PRO A 28 23.12 -7.43 -18.42
CA PRO A 28 22.12 -7.22 -19.48
C PRO A 28 20.70 -7.00 -18.91
N HIS A 29 20.52 -7.28 -17.61
CA HIS A 29 19.27 -7.11 -16.89
C HIS A 29 19.25 -5.83 -16.06
N LEU A 30 18.06 -5.44 -15.65
CA LEU A 30 17.81 -4.32 -14.75
C LEU A 30 18.35 -4.61 -13.33
N ARG A 31 19.16 -3.71 -12.78
CA ARG A 31 19.70 -3.80 -11.43
C ARG A 31 19.64 -2.44 -10.72
N LEU A 32 19.52 -2.48 -9.40
CA LEU A 32 19.62 -1.27 -8.57
C LEU A 32 21.07 -0.81 -8.49
N ALA A 33 21.29 0.51 -8.45
CA ALA A 33 22.62 1.07 -8.22
C ALA A 33 23.13 0.79 -6.79
N SER A 34 22.24 0.79 -5.80
CA SER A 34 22.51 0.44 -4.40
C SER A 34 21.23 -0.03 -3.69
N HIS A 35 21.36 -0.59 -2.49
CA HIS A 35 20.25 -1.06 -1.65
C HIS A 35 19.91 -0.10 -0.49
N THR A 36 20.01 1.22 -0.72
CA THR A 36 19.68 2.26 0.26
C THR A 36 18.23 2.73 0.13
N ARG A 37 17.67 3.31 1.21
CA ARG A 37 16.32 3.89 1.18
C ARG A 37 16.25 5.08 0.22
N GLU A 38 17.35 5.81 0.10
CA GLU A 38 17.54 6.97 -0.76
C GLU A 38 17.45 6.54 -2.23
N THR A 39 18.16 5.48 -2.63
CA THR A 39 18.01 4.89 -3.97
C THR A 39 16.59 4.39 -4.22
N TYR A 40 15.93 3.77 -3.23
CA TYR A 40 14.55 3.34 -3.43
C TYR A 40 13.55 4.48 -3.58
N ARG A 41 13.81 5.64 -2.98
CA ARG A 41 13.02 6.85 -3.19
C ARG A 41 13.29 7.44 -4.56
N SER A 42 14.56 7.54 -4.99
CA SER A 42 14.93 8.17 -6.26
C SER A 42 14.30 7.45 -7.46
N ILE A 43 14.33 6.11 -7.48
CA ILE A 43 13.74 5.29 -8.56
C ILE A 43 12.21 5.40 -8.65
N GLN A 44 11.55 6.03 -7.68
CA GLN A 44 10.09 6.19 -7.62
C GLN A 44 9.62 7.60 -7.96
N VAL A 45 10.53 8.57 -8.00
CA VAL A 45 10.20 9.99 -8.23
C VAL A 45 9.45 10.17 -9.54
N SER A 46 9.95 9.61 -10.64
CA SER A 46 9.33 9.76 -11.96
C SER A 46 7.92 9.13 -12.01
N ALA A 47 7.72 7.99 -11.34
CA ALA A 47 6.41 7.35 -11.25
C ALA A 47 5.44 8.18 -10.39
N LYS A 48 5.93 8.79 -9.30
CA LYS A 48 5.11 9.69 -8.47
C LYS A 48 4.71 10.95 -9.26
N GLN A 49 5.66 11.55 -9.99
CA GLN A 49 5.39 12.71 -10.83
C GLN A 49 4.35 12.40 -11.92
N ALA A 50 4.45 11.23 -12.57
CA ALA A 50 3.44 10.79 -13.54
C ALA A 50 2.03 10.71 -12.92
N GLN A 51 1.91 10.22 -11.68
CA GLN A 51 0.63 10.18 -10.96
C GLN A 51 0.11 11.57 -10.59
N ILE A 52 0.98 12.48 -10.18
CA ILE A 52 0.60 13.88 -9.91
C ILE A 52 0.08 14.54 -11.19
N GLN A 53 0.77 14.35 -12.31
CA GLN A 53 0.35 14.90 -13.61
C GLN A 53 -0.99 14.32 -14.09
N GLU A 54 -1.19 13.00 -13.94
CA GLU A 54 -2.47 12.35 -14.25
C GLU A 54 -3.64 12.92 -13.43
N HIS A 55 -3.39 13.33 -12.19
CA HIS A 55 -4.39 13.86 -11.26
C HIS A 55 -4.33 15.38 -11.11
N HIS A 56 -3.63 16.09 -12.00
CA HIS A 56 -3.35 17.53 -11.87
C HIS A 56 -4.62 18.35 -11.65
N LYS A 57 -5.62 18.19 -12.54
CA LYS A 57 -6.91 18.89 -12.45
C LYS A 57 -7.62 18.69 -11.11
N PHE A 58 -7.54 17.49 -10.54
CA PHE A 58 -8.12 17.18 -9.23
C PHE A 58 -7.32 17.85 -8.12
N LEU A 59 -5.99 17.71 -8.14
CA LEU A 59 -5.10 18.27 -7.14
C LEU A 59 -5.20 19.80 -7.09
N SER A 60 -5.18 20.49 -8.24
CA SER A 60 -5.29 21.95 -8.30
C SER A 60 -6.62 22.46 -7.72
N LYS A 61 -7.73 21.75 -7.95
CA LYS A 61 -9.04 22.14 -7.41
C LYS A 61 -9.24 21.81 -5.94
N PHE A 62 -8.67 20.69 -5.48
CA PHE A 62 -8.95 20.17 -4.14
C PHE A 62 -7.95 20.65 -3.08
N THR A 63 -6.76 21.12 -3.47
CA THR A 63 -5.71 21.54 -2.53
C THR A 63 -6.19 22.59 -1.53
N ASP A 64 -7.03 23.54 -1.95
CA ASP A 64 -7.56 24.57 -1.05
C ASP A 64 -8.55 24.02 -0.02
N LYS A 65 -9.28 22.96 -0.38
CA LYS A 65 -10.14 22.24 0.55
C LYS A 65 -9.30 21.42 1.53
N ALA A 66 -8.26 20.73 1.04
CA ALA A 66 -7.35 19.96 1.87
C ALA A 66 -6.56 20.86 2.85
N ARG A 67 -6.20 22.09 2.45
CA ARG A 67 -5.49 23.07 3.28
C ARG A 67 -6.19 23.35 4.61
N LYS A 68 -7.52 23.39 4.62
CA LYS A 68 -8.34 23.60 5.84
C LYS A 68 -8.14 22.53 6.92
N TYR A 69 -7.63 21.36 6.54
CA TYR A 69 -7.39 20.23 7.42
C TYR A 69 -5.88 19.99 7.63
N GLY A 70 -5.08 21.06 7.49
CA GLY A 70 -3.70 21.11 7.93
C GLY A 70 -3.59 21.54 9.39
N LEU A 71 -2.65 20.95 10.12
CA LEU A 71 -2.36 21.32 11.51
C LEU A 71 -0.88 21.67 11.64
N ASP A 72 -0.59 22.88 12.09
CA ASP A 72 0.75 23.28 12.49
C ASP A 72 1.18 22.46 13.72
N GLY A 73 2.41 21.95 13.70
CA GLY A 73 2.88 21.10 14.79
C GLY A 73 2.98 21.81 16.14
N ARG A 74 2.96 23.15 16.16
CA ARG A 74 2.96 23.96 17.39
C ARG A 74 1.58 24.05 18.02
N ASP A 75 0.53 23.90 17.22
CA ASP A 75 -0.87 23.99 17.67
C ASP A 75 -1.42 22.62 18.10
N LEU A 76 -0.66 21.55 17.84
CA LEU A 76 -0.95 20.21 18.33
C LEU A 76 -0.56 20.04 19.81
N ASP A 77 -1.52 19.71 20.67
CA ASP A 77 -1.28 19.19 22.01
C ASP A 77 -1.36 17.65 22.01
N PRO A 78 -0.23 16.92 22.19
CA PRO A 78 -0.22 15.46 22.19
C PRO A 78 -1.12 14.80 23.24
N ARG A 79 -1.48 15.50 24.32
CA ARG A 79 -2.34 14.98 25.39
C ARG A 79 -3.82 15.04 25.05
N LYS A 80 -4.20 15.86 24.08
CA LYS A 80 -5.59 16.07 23.68
C LYS A 80 -5.97 15.32 22.40
N ILE A 81 -5.02 14.59 21.81
CA ILE A 81 -5.27 13.77 20.62
C ILE A 81 -6.40 12.78 20.94
N ASP A 82 -7.49 12.86 20.20
CA ASP A 82 -8.68 12.02 20.39
C ASP A 82 -9.04 11.38 19.06
N LEU A 83 -8.80 10.07 18.93
CA LEU A 83 -8.86 9.40 17.63
C LEU A 83 -10.19 8.71 17.39
N GLU A 84 -10.70 8.88 16.18
CA GLU A 84 -11.85 8.18 15.64
C GLU A 84 -11.44 7.40 14.39
N LEU A 85 -11.96 6.17 14.23
CA LEU A 85 -11.75 5.36 13.04
C LEU A 85 -12.90 5.56 12.04
N ARG A 86 -12.67 6.32 10.97
CA ARG A 86 -13.68 6.58 9.93
C ARG A 86 -13.51 5.66 8.72
N CYS A 87 -14.58 4.96 8.34
CA CYS A 87 -14.64 4.29 7.03
C CYS A 87 -14.82 5.36 5.95
N VAL A 88 -14.00 5.29 4.89
CA VAL A 88 -14.04 6.24 3.79
C VAL A 88 -14.94 5.72 2.67
N GLU A 89 -16.15 6.26 2.63
CA GLU A 89 -17.15 5.96 1.61
C GLU A 89 -16.76 6.44 0.22
N SER A 90 -17.40 5.89 -0.81
CA SER A 90 -17.12 6.31 -2.19
C SER A 90 -17.78 7.66 -2.47
N SER A 91 -17.10 8.53 -3.24
CA SER A 91 -17.60 9.85 -3.60
C SER A 91 -17.88 10.80 -2.43
N SER A 92 -17.28 10.56 -1.26
CA SER A 92 -17.34 11.46 -0.10
C SER A 92 -16.17 12.46 -0.07
N PHE A 93 -16.28 13.48 0.78
CA PHE A 93 -15.17 14.40 1.04
C PHE A 93 -13.90 13.66 1.53
N GLU A 94 -14.07 12.69 2.43
CA GLU A 94 -12.98 11.86 2.94
C GLU A 94 -12.34 11.03 1.83
N SER A 95 -13.10 10.61 0.81
CA SER A 95 -12.55 9.90 -0.35
C SER A 95 -11.56 10.77 -1.12
N ASP A 96 -11.93 12.02 -1.35
CA ASP A 96 -11.07 12.99 -2.04
C ASP A 96 -9.87 13.36 -1.18
N LEU A 97 -10.08 13.61 0.12
CA LEU A 97 -9.00 13.92 1.06
C LEU A 97 -8.02 12.75 1.20
N PHE A 98 -8.52 11.51 1.26
CA PHE A 98 -7.73 10.29 1.26
C PHE A 98 -6.87 10.20 -0.01
N LEU A 99 -7.44 10.46 -1.20
CA LEU A 99 -6.70 10.44 -2.45
C LEU A 99 -5.64 11.54 -2.50
N TRP A 100 -5.99 12.77 -2.09
CA TRP A 100 -5.08 13.91 -2.08
C TRP A 100 -3.84 13.63 -1.22
N TRP A 101 -4.03 13.17 0.02
CA TRP A 101 -2.92 12.80 0.90
C TRP A 101 -2.07 11.67 0.32
N ASN A 102 -2.70 10.70 -0.35
CA ASN A 102 -1.97 9.60 -0.97
C ASN A 102 -1.03 10.06 -2.09
N LEU A 103 -1.43 11.07 -2.86
CA LEU A 103 -0.65 11.64 -3.94
C LEU A 103 0.47 12.56 -3.43
N MET A 104 0.18 13.37 -2.39
CA MET A 104 1.11 14.41 -1.95
C MET A 104 2.11 13.93 -0.89
N TRP A 105 1.66 13.22 0.14
CA TRP A 105 2.48 12.91 1.31
C TRP A 105 3.41 11.72 1.13
N TRP A 106 2.93 10.63 0.53
CA TRP A 106 3.75 9.43 0.39
C TRP A 106 4.80 9.60 -0.72
N SER A 107 6.00 9.08 -0.49
CA SER A 107 7.06 9.00 -1.52
C SER A 107 6.77 7.90 -2.56
N MET A 108 6.01 6.88 -2.18
CA MET A 108 5.57 5.80 -3.05
C MET A 108 4.48 6.28 -4.02
N PRO A 109 4.60 6.09 -5.36
CA PRO A 109 3.56 6.48 -6.32
C PRO A 109 2.24 5.77 -6.01
N TYR A 110 1.12 6.48 -6.09
CA TYR A 110 -0.22 5.90 -5.93
C TYR A 110 -0.47 4.81 -6.98
N GLN A 111 -1.08 3.71 -6.56
CA GLN A 111 -1.48 2.61 -7.45
C GLN A 111 -2.89 2.23 -7.08
N ALA A 112 -3.77 2.17 -8.08
CA ALA A 112 -5.14 1.76 -7.87
C ALA A 112 -5.18 0.34 -7.28
N SER A 113 -6.00 0.17 -6.25
CA SER A 113 -6.28 -1.14 -5.66
C SER A 113 -7.30 -1.91 -6.49
N TYR A 114 -7.19 -3.23 -6.44
CA TYR A 114 -8.05 -4.15 -7.18
C TYR A 114 -8.86 -5.03 -6.24
N GLY A 115 -10.02 -5.48 -6.70
CA GLY A 115 -10.90 -6.37 -5.95
C GLY A 115 -11.57 -5.68 -4.77
N ARG A 116 -11.59 -6.37 -3.62
CA ARG A 116 -12.16 -5.86 -2.37
C ARG A 116 -11.37 -4.65 -1.90
N ARG A 117 -12.06 -3.63 -1.39
CA ARG A 117 -11.45 -2.39 -0.92
C ARG A 117 -12.21 -1.85 0.29
N ILE A 118 -11.48 -1.54 1.34
CA ILE A 118 -11.96 -0.80 2.50
C ILE A 118 -10.89 0.25 2.83
N ARG A 119 -11.29 1.51 2.85
CA ARG A 119 -10.41 2.64 3.16
C ARG A 119 -10.76 3.15 4.54
N TYR A 120 -9.76 3.46 5.34
CA TYR A 120 -9.94 4.05 6.65
C TYR A 120 -9.07 5.29 6.78
N MET A 121 -9.65 6.31 7.41
CA MET A 121 -8.94 7.48 7.86
C MET A 121 -9.12 7.58 9.37
N LEU A 122 -8.02 7.67 10.10
CA LEU A 122 -8.06 8.01 11.51
C LEU A 122 -8.16 9.52 11.60
N TRP A 123 -9.12 10.01 12.37
CA TRP A 123 -9.40 11.43 12.54
C TRP A 123 -9.11 11.84 13.98
N ASP A 124 -8.41 12.96 14.17
CA ASP A 124 -8.27 13.57 15.49
C ASP A 124 -9.44 14.52 15.71
N ARG A 125 -10.41 14.12 16.55
CA ARG A 125 -11.62 14.90 16.82
C ARG A 125 -11.34 16.20 17.57
N HIS A 126 -10.28 16.24 18.38
CA HIS A 126 -9.96 17.44 19.15
C HIS A 126 -9.40 18.55 18.26
N HIS A 127 -8.47 18.19 17.38
CA HIS A 127 -7.82 19.14 16.47
C HIS A 127 -8.54 19.27 15.12
N ASP A 128 -9.57 18.45 14.89
CA ASP A 128 -10.38 18.34 13.66
C ASP A 128 -9.56 18.16 12.36
N VAL A 129 -8.59 17.26 12.40
CA VAL A 129 -7.70 16.97 11.24
C VAL A 129 -7.43 15.47 11.08
N PRO A 130 -7.06 15.01 9.88
CA PRO A 130 -6.73 13.61 9.67
C PRO A 130 -5.40 13.24 10.35
N PHE A 131 -5.45 12.22 11.20
CA PHE A 131 -4.28 11.68 11.91
C PHE A 131 -3.43 10.77 11.02
N GLY A 132 -4.08 9.94 10.23
CA GLY A 132 -3.45 8.84 9.51
C GLY A 132 -4.44 8.07 8.67
N MET A 133 -3.94 7.12 7.88
CA MET A 133 -4.80 6.36 6.99
C MET A 133 -4.24 4.97 6.69
N PHE A 134 -5.13 4.08 6.26
CA PHE A 134 -4.76 2.82 5.65
C PHE A 134 -5.84 2.34 4.67
N LEU A 135 -5.41 1.54 3.70
CA LEU A 135 -6.27 0.89 2.72
C LEU A 135 -6.11 -0.62 2.88
N LEU A 136 -7.21 -1.33 3.06
CA LEU A 136 -7.28 -2.78 2.92
C LEU A 136 -7.77 -3.11 1.52
N GLN A 137 -7.07 -4.01 0.83
CA GLN A 137 -7.46 -4.50 -0.48
C GLN A 137 -7.39 -6.03 -0.60
N SER A 138 -7.92 -6.59 -1.68
CA SER A 138 -7.72 -8.00 -2.01
C SER A 138 -6.22 -8.35 -2.01
N PRO A 139 -5.82 -9.43 -1.33
CA PRO A 139 -4.42 -9.84 -1.24
C PRO A 139 -3.92 -10.47 -2.53
N ILE A 140 -2.60 -10.45 -2.73
CA ILE A 140 -1.94 -11.18 -3.80
C ILE A 140 -2.16 -12.69 -3.55
N LEU A 141 -2.69 -13.40 -4.54
CA LEU A 141 -3.04 -14.82 -4.41
C LEU A 141 -1.83 -15.68 -4.01
N LYS A 142 -0.71 -15.55 -4.73
CA LYS A 142 0.52 -16.31 -4.46
C LYS A 142 1.63 -15.38 -3.94
N MET A 143 2.05 -15.59 -2.71
CA MET A 143 3.11 -14.83 -2.05
C MET A 143 3.94 -15.80 -1.23
N ARG A 144 5.00 -16.34 -1.85
CA ARG A 144 5.82 -17.45 -1.35
C ARG A 144 6.08 -17.38 0.16
N ALA A 145 6.61 -16.26 0.65
CA ALA A 145 7.01 -16.12 2.06
C ALA A 145 5.82 -16.26 3.05
N ARG A 146 4.66 -15.69 2.72
CA ARG A 146 3.43 -15.87 3.50
C ARG A 146 2.93 -17.31 3.39
N ASP A 147 2.91 -17.84 2.17
CA ASP A 147 2.35 -19.16 1.89
C ASP A 147 3.17 -20.24 2.60
N GLU A 148 4.50 -20.16 2.58
CA GLU A 148 5.43 -21.00 3.35
C GLU A 148 5.19 -20.86 4.87
N TYR A 149 5.08 -19.63 5.38
CA TYR A 149 4.87 -19.38 6.81
C TYR A 149 3.55 -19.97 7.36
N LEU A 150 2.49 -19.93 6.56
CA LEU A 150 1.17 -20.44 6.93
C LEU A 150 0.95 -21.92 6.54
N GLY A 151 1.88 -22.53 5.80
CA GLY A 151 1.71 -23.87 5.25
C GLY A 151 0.60 -23.94 4.18
N LEU A 152 0.37 -22.86 3.42
CA LEU A 152 -0.62 -22.82 2.36
C LEU A 152 -0.14 -23.65 1.16
N THR A 153 -0.80 -24.78 0.89
CA THR A 153 -0.47 -25.68 -0.22
C THR A 153 -1.64 -25.86 -1.19
N GLY A 154 -1.33 -26.10 -2.46
CA GLY A 154 -2.25 -26.70 -3.43
C GLY A 154 -3.52 -25.90 -3.80
N LYS A 155 -4.64 -26.64 -3.88
CA LYS A 155 -5.92 -26.22 -4.49
C LYS A 155 -6.76 -25.25 -3.65
N ASN A 156 -6.47 -25.10 -2.35
CA ASN A 156 -7.29 -24.32 -1.40
C ASN A 156 -6.66 -22.99 -0.97
N ILE A 157 -5.52 -22.60 -1.56
CA ILE A 157 -4.85 -21.35 -1.23
C ILE A 157 -5.78 -20.13 -1.38
N ASP A 158 -6.65 -20.17 -2.37
CA ASP A 158 -7.64 -19.14 -2.66
C ASP A 158 -8.69 -19.00 -1.54
N ILE A 159 -9.13 -20.10 -0.90
CA ILE A 159 -10.07 -20.06 0.23
C ILE A 159 -9.48 -19.24 1.39
N TRP A 160 -8.26 -19.59 1.80
CA TRP A 160 -7.60 -18.96 2.94
C TRP A 160 -7.15 -17.54 2.64
N VAL A 161 -6.63 -17.30 1.44
CA VAL A 161 -6.20 -15.96 1.02
C VAL A 161 -7.41 -15.03 0.85
N ASN A 162 -8.57 -15.50 0.38
CA ASN A 162 -9.79 -14.70 0.37
C ASN A 162 -10.31 -14.35 1.77
N GLN A 163 -9.98 -15.13 2.80
CA GLN A 163 -10.25 -14.80 4.21
C GLN A 163 -9.16 -13.91 4.84
N SER A 164 -8.45 -13.12 4.02
CA SER A 164 -7.44 -12.16 4.45
C SER A 164 -7.50 -10.89 3.61
N MET A 165 -6.81 -9.83 4.05
CA MET A 165 -6.65 -8.59 3.29
C MET A 165 -5.17 -8.19 3.19
N SER A 166 -4.85 -7.38 2.18
CA SER A 166 -3.54 -6.75 2.06
C SER A 166 -3.65 -5.26 2.37
N ALA A 167 -2.90 -4.78 3.36
CA ALA A 167 -2.86 -3.38 3.72
C ALA A 167 -1.83 -2.61 2.87
N GLN A 168 -2.24 -1.43 2.43
CA GLN A 168 -1.41 -0.43 1.76
C GLN A 168 -1.62 0.93 2.40
N ARG A 169 -0.67 1.85 2.17
CA ARG A 169 -0.76 3.25 2.60
C ARG A 169 -0.93 3.43 4.11
N VAL A 170 -0.41 2.47 4.87
CA VAL A 170 -0.42 2.49 6.33
C VAL A 170 0.60 3.51 6.82
N GLY A 171 0.11 4.62 7.37
CA GLY A 171 0.97 5.63 7.97
C GLY A 171 0.20 6.78 8.56
N ALA A 172 0.85 7.47 9.49
CA ALA A 172 0.37 8.74 10.03
C ALA A 172 0.75 9.90 9.10
N LEU A 173 -0.10 10.93 9.14
CA LEU A 173 0.07 12.20 8.47
C LEU A 173 0.84 13.17 9.36
N PRO A 174 1.40 14.25 8.81
CA PRO A 174 1.99 15.27 9.64
C PRO A 174 0.91 16.05 10.41
N PRO A 175 1.20 16.49 11.64
CA PRO A 175 2.48 16.34 12.35
C PRO A 175 2.62 15.02 13.14
N TYR A 176 1.58 14.17 13.17
CA TYR A 176 1.50 12.93 13.96
C TYR A 176 2.54 11.85 13.62
N ASN A 177 3.10 11.86 12.41
CA ASN A 177 4.17 10.93 12.02
C ASN A 177 5.41 11.04 12.93
N GLU A 178 5.68 12.22 13.49
CA GLU A 178 6.79 12.48 14.41
C GLU A 178 6.52 11.96 15.84
N LEU A 179 5.24 11.73 16.18
CA LEU A 179 4.76 11.20 17.45
C LEU A 179 4.54 9.67 17.40
N ILE A 180 5.26 8.97 16.51
CA ILE A 180 5.14 7.51 16.35
C ILE A 180 3.71 7.12 15.92
N GLY A 181 2.97 8.03 15.28
CA GLY A 181 1.60 7.78 14.83
C GLY A 181 1.50 6.64 13.81
N GLY A 182 2.59 6.35 13.06
CA GLY A 182 2.60 5.21 12.13
C GLY A 182 2.32 3.88 12.83
N LYS A 183 2.77 3.69 14.08
CA LYS A 183 2.47 2.49 14.87
C LYS A 183 1.02 2.42 15.30
N MET A 184 0.42 3.56 15.65
CA MET A 184 -1.02 3.65 15.93
C MET A 184 -1.84 3.18 14.73
N VAL A 185 -1.57 3.74 13.55
CA VAL A 185 -2.27 3.37 12.31
C VAL A 185 -2.09 1.89 12.00
N ALA A 186 -0.89 1.34 12.23
CA ALA A 186 -0.65 -0.09 12.00
C ALA A 186 -1.41 -1.00 12.98
N LEU A 187 -1.51 -0.62 14.27
CA LEU A 187 -2.30 -1.37 15.26
C LEU A 187 -3.80 -1.25 14.99
N ALA A 188 -4.27 -0.07 14.58
CA ALA A 188 -5.68 0.19 14.24
C ALA A 188 -6.22 -0.79 13.20
N MET A 189 -5.40 -1.23 12.23
CA MET A 189 -5.80 -2.25 11.26
C MET A 189 -6.21 -3.57 11.91
N THR A 190 -5.72 -3.85 13.12
CA THR A 190 -5.97 -5.09 13.86
C THR A 190 -7.12 -4.97 14.86
N SER A 191 -7.86 -3.86 14.83
CA SER A 191 -8.92 -3.61 15.80
C SER A 191 -10.16 -4.50 15.57
N ASN A 192 -10.96 -4.65 16.61
CA ASN A 192 -12.22 -5.39 16.58
C ASN A 192 -13.17 -4.82 15.51
N GLU A 193 -13.26 -3.50 15.45
CA GLU A 193 -14.12 -2.71 14.57
C GLU A 193 -13.77 -2.94 13.10
N VAL A 194 -12.47 -2.97 12.75
CA VAL A 194 -12.03 -3.27 11.39
C VAL A 194 -12.43 -4.70 10.98
N ARG A 195 -12.28 -5.66 11.90
CA ARG A 195 -12.66 -7.07 11.67
C ARG A 195 -14.17 -7.23 11.54
N GLN A 196 -14.95 -6.57 12.38
CA GLN A 196 -16.42 -6.60 12.36
C GLN A 196 -16.97 -5.96 11.08
N HIS A 197 -16.49 -4.78 10.73
CA HIS A 197 -16.91 -4.09 9.50
C HIS A 197 -16.56 -4.92 8.25
N TYR A 198 -15.39 -5.58 8.20
CA TYR A 198 -15.10 -6.54 7.12
C TYR A 198 -16.14 -7.67 7.06
N ALA A 199 -16.49 -8.23 8.22
CA ALA A 199 -17.41 -9.36 8.31
C ALA A 199 -18.81 -8.98 7.82
N GLU A 200 -19.29 -7.79 8.20
CA GLU A 200 -20.57 -7.23 7.76
C GLU A 200 -20.57 -6.93 6.27
N LYS A 201 -19.55 -6.22 5.78
CA LYS A 201 -19.45 -5.79 4.37
C LYS A 201 -19.43 -6.96 3.38
N TYR A 202 -18.81 -8.06 3.77
CA TYR A 202 -18.65 -9.24 2.91
C TYR A 202 -19.55 -10.43 3.29
N LYS A 203 -20.48 -10.24 4.23
CA LYS A 203 -21.49 -11.26 4.57
C LYS A 203 -22.30 -11.65 3.34
N ASN A 204 -22.47 -12.95 3.12
CA ASN A 204 -23.26 -13.54 2.04
C ASN A 204 -22.86 -13.10 0.62
N ARG A 205 -21.64 -12.58 0.42
CA ARG A 205 -21.14 -12.20 -0.90
C ARG A 205 -20.58 -13.43 -1.62
N SER A 206 -21.09 -13.70 -2.83
CA SER A 206 -20.52 -14.72 -3.71
C SER A 206 -19.20 -14.23 -4.32
N THR A 207 -18.20 -15.11 -4.40
CA THR A 207 -16.95 -14.83 -5.10
C THR A 207 -17.19 -14.75 -6.61
N ILE A 208 -16.57 -13.79 -7.28
CA ILE A 208 -16.77 -13.58 -8.73
C ILE A 208 -16.33 -14.78 -9.58
N ILE A 209 -15.26 -15.48 -9.20
CA ILE A 209 -14.66 -16.54 -10.01
C ILE A 209 -15.32 -17.91 -9.75
N GLU A 210 -15.34 -18.35 -8.49
CA GLU A 210 -15.84 -19.68 -8.11
C GLU A 210 -17.35 -19.71 -7.80
N ASN A 211 -18.02 -18.56 -7.88
CA ASN A 211 -19.44 -18.38 -7.53
C ASN A 211 -19.86 -19.08 -6.22
N ARG A 212 -19.02 -19.00 -5.18
CA ARG A 212 -19.28 -19.57 -3.86
C ARG A 212 -19.32 -18.49 -2.79
N ILE A 213 -20.08 -18.74 -1.74
CA ILE A 213 -20.10 -17.88 -0.56
C ILE A 213 -19.00 -18.35 0.39
N LEU A 214 -18.11 -17.44 0.78
CA LEU A 214 -17.11 -17.69 1.81
C LEU A 214 -17.59 -17.09 3.13
N GLU A 215 -17.20 -17.73 4.23
CA GLU A 215 -17.42 -17.13 5.55
C GLU A 215 -16.63 -15.81 5.62
N PRO A 216 -17.25 -14.71 6.08
CA PRO A 216 -16.63 -13.39 6.03
C PRO A 216 -15.68 -13.18 7.22
N ARG A 217 -14.76 -14.12 7.41
CA ARG A 217 -13.73 -14.10 8.46
C ARG A 217 -12.48 -13.43 7.89
N MET A 218 -11.99 -12.37 8.53
CA MET A 218 -10.67 -11.80 8.22
C MET A 218 -9.65 -12.38 9.20
N LEU A 219 -8.96 -13.43 8.80
CA LEU A 219 -8.06 -14.20 9.65
C LEU A 219 -6.72 -13.49 9.91
N PHE A 220 -6.24 -12.76 8.90
CA PHE A 220 -4.98 -12.01 8.97
C PHE A 220 -4.96 -10.87 7.95
N ILE A 221 -4.05 -9.91 8.18
CA ILE A 221 -3.72 -8.85 7.25
C ILE A 221 -2.26 -8.98 6.86
N THR A 222 -1.93 -8.80 5.58
CA THR A 222 -0.54 -8.71 5.12
C THR A 222 -0.19 -7.33 4.62
N THR A 223 1.05 -6.89 4.79
CA THR A 223 1.55 -5.69 4.14
C THR A 223 3.03 -5.85 3.80
N THR A 224 3.55 -4.94 2.99
CA THR A 224 4.97 -4.90 2.65
C THR A 224 5.58 -3.58 3.09
N GLY A 225 6.80 -3.60 3.60
CA GLY A 225 7.52 -2.35 3.86
C GLY A 225 7.81 -1.58 2.56
N ALA A 226 7.68 -0.25 2.57
CA ALA A 226 7.83 0.58 1.37
C ALA A 226 9.23 0.48 0.73
N PHE A 227 10.26 0.50 1.59
CA PHE A 227 11.67 0.61 1.23
C PHE A 227 12.52 -0.49 1.91
N GLY A 228 12.03 -1.72 1.91
CA GLY A 228 12.62 -2.84 2.66
C GLY A 228 11.98 -3.00 4.04
N LYS A 229 12.79 -3.19 5.10
CA LYS A 229 12.30 -3.29 6.48
C LYS A 229 11.74 -1.94 6.97
N SER A 230 10.51 -1.94 7.46
CA SER A 230 9.82 -0.75 7.98
C SER A 230 9.93 -0.64 9.49
N SER A 231 10.24 0.55 10.01
CA SER A 231 10.26 0.84 11.45
C SER A 231 8.87 0.88 12.08
N ILE A 232 7.83 1.07 11.28
CA ILE A 232 6.43 1.04 11.74
C ILE A 232 6.08 -0.34 12.29
N TYR A 233 6.53 -1.39 11.59
CA TYR A 233 6.20 -2.78 11.91
C TYR A 233 7.29 -3.46 12.73
N ASP A 234 8.48 -2.87 12.83
CA ASP A 234 9.56 -3.45 13.63
C ASP A 234 9.18 -3.48 15.12
N ARG A 235 9.17 -4.71 15.67
CA ARG A 235 8.87 -4.99 17.08
C ARG A 235 7.52 -4.38 17.53
N LEU A 236 6.53 -4.34 16.64
CA LEU A 236 5.21 -3.85 16.98
C LEU A 236 4.51 -4.89 17.87
N LYS A 237 4.28 -4.48 19.13
CA LYS A 237 3.60 -5.26 20.14
C LYS A 237 2.41 -4.47 20.68
N TYR A 238 1.40 -5.20 21.14
CA TYR A 238 0.22 -4.68 21.83
C TYR A 238 0.06 -5.51 23.11
N HIS A 239 0.08 -4.85 24.27
CA HIS A 239 0.07 -5.49 25.60
C HIS A 239 1.05 -6.69 25.75
N GLY A 240 2.26 -6.54 25.20
CA GLY A 240 3.31 -7.58 25.26
C GLY A 240 3.24 -8.64 24.14
N GLU A 241 2.08 -8.83 23.52
CA GLU A 241 1.86 -9.75 22.40
C GLU A 241 2.38 -9.16 21.08
N LYS A 242 2.86 -10.03 20.18
CA LYS A 242 3.28 -9.61 18.83
C LYS A 242 2.04 -9.30 17.99
N ALA A 243 1.83 -8.03 17.67
CA ALA A 243 0.76 -7.64 16.75
C ALA A 243 1.12 -7.94 15.28
N VAL A 244 2.41 -8.12 14.98
CA VAL A 244 2.94 -8.34 13.64
C VAL A 244 4.09 -9.34 13.64
N ILE A 245 4.20 -10.09 12.55
CA ILE A 245 5.20 -11.12 12.32
C ILE A 245 5.88 -10.84 10.97
N SER A 246 7.21 -10.81 10.95
CA SER A 246 8.00 -10.79 9.70
C SER A 246 7.98 -12.20 9.13
N VAL A 247 7.49 -12.37 7.91
CA VAL A 247 7.35 -13.71 7.29
C VAL A 247 8.28 -13.91 6.10
N GLY A 248 9.18 -12.95 5.83
CA GLY A 248 10.19 -13.02 4.76
C GLY A 248 10.07 -11.87 3.77
N GLN A 249 10.62 -12.03 2.57
CA GLN A 249 10.78 -10.94 1.60
C GLN A 249 10.15 -11.23 0.24
N THR A 250 9.69 -10.16 -0.42
CA THR A 250 9.30 -10.22 -1.83
C THR A 250 10.53 -10.43 -2.72
N ALA A 251 10.32 -11.05 -3.89
CA ALA A 251 11.38 -11.26 -4.88
C ALA A 251 11.74 -9.99 -5.70
N GLY A 252 11.04 -8.87 -5.48
CA GLY A 252 11.27 -7.61 -6.22
C GLY A 252 10.81 -7.64 -7.67
N ASN A 253 9.62 -8.20 -7.92
CA ASN A 253 8.94 -8.14 -9.23
C ASN A 253 7.78 -7.14 -9.17
N GLY A 254 7.60 -6.35 -10.23
CA GLY A 254 6.54 -5.35 -10.29
C GLY A 254 6.74 -4.36 -11.43
N SER A 255 5.76 -3.50 -11.65
CA SER A 255 5.74 -2.56 -12.77
C SER A 255 5.95 -1.09 -12.38
N PHE A 256 6.24 -0.76 -11.12
CA PHE A 256 6.23 0.64 -10.67
C PHE A 256 7.24 1.55 -11.40
N HIS A 257 8.32 0.98 -11.94
CA HIS A 257 9.37 1.70 -12.66
C HIS A 257 9.01 1.95 -14.14
N ILE A 258 7.85 1.47 -14.59
CA ILE A 258 7.29 1.68 -15.93
C ILE A 258 5.93 2.37 -15.74
N PRO A 259 5.82 3.67 -16.08
CA PRO A 259 4.57 4.42 -16.01
C PRO A 259 3.43 3.75 -16.77
N ASP A 260 2.20 3.94 -16.31
CA ASP A 260 1.03 3.26 -16.88
C ASP A 260 0.79 3.63 -18.37
N TYR A 261 1.14 4.84 -18.81
CA TYR A 261 1.07 5.19 -20.24
C TYR A 261 1.98 4.32 -21.10
N MET A 262 3.17 3.96 -20.62
CA MET A 262 4.13 3.12 -21.33
C MET A 262 3.71 1.65 -21.25
N VAL A 263 3.07 1.22 -20.16
CA VAL A 263 2.42 -0.09 -20.08
C VAL A 263 1.30 -0.20 -21.14
N ARG A 264 0.50 0.86 -21.35
CA ARG A 264 -0.51 0.91 -22.41
C ARG A 264 0.11 0.78 -23.81
N GLU A 265 1.19 1.51 -24.09
CA GLU A 265 1.92 1.37 -25.37
C GLU A 265 2.43 -0.05 -25.61
N ILE A 266 2.93 -0.74 -24.56
CA ILE A 266 3.32 -2.15 -24.63
C ILE A 266 2.10 -3.03 -24.96
N TYR A 267 0.91 -2.71 -24.44
CA TYR A 267 -0.31 -3.48 -24.71
C TYR A 267 -0.81 -3.24 -26.13
N ASP A 268 -0.76 -2.00 -26.61
CA ASP A 268 -1.15 -1.67 -27.99
C ASP A 268 -0.23 -2.39 -29.00
N MET A 269 1.07 -2.43 -28.71
CA MET A 269 2.03 -3.23 -29.48
C MET A 269 1.67 -4.73 -29.47
N LEU A 270 1.41 -5.31 -28.30
CA LEU A 270 1.01 -6.71 -28.19
C LEU A 270 -0.29 -6.99 -28.96
N LYS A 271 -1.27 -6.07 -28.91
CA LYS A 271 -2.54 -6.19 -29.62
C LYS A 271 -2.36 -6.16 -31.14
N LYS A 272 -1.50 -5.27 -31.66
CA LYS A 272 -1.10 -5.26 -33.09
C LYS A 272 -0.47 -6.58 -33.52
N ASN A 273 0.24 -7.24 -32.59
CA ASN A 273 0.86 -8.56 -32.81
C ASN A 273 -0.09 -9.74 -32.51
N GLY A 274 -1.40 -9.52 -32.50
CA GLY A 274 -2.42 -10.56 -32.33
C GLY A 274 -2.58 -11.10 -30.90
N VAL A 275 -2.02 -10.43 -29.89
CA VAL A 275 -2.14 -10.85 -28.50
C VAL A 275 -3.37 -10.23 -27.86
N ASP A 276 -4.18 -11.06 -27.23
CA ASP A 276 -5.26 -10.59 -26.36
C ASP A 276 -4.70 -9.86 -25.13
N THR A 277 -4.90 -8.54 -25.10
CA THR A 277 -4.49 -7.66 -23.99
C THR A 277 -5.63 -7.29 -23.07
N THR A 278 -6.80 -7.94 -23.20
CA THR A 278 -7.89 -7.77 -22.24
C THR A 278 -7.42 -8.09 -20.82
N SER A 279 -7.96 -7.32 -19.88
CA SER A 279 -7.62 -7.38 -18.46
C SER A 279 -8.89 -7.30 -17.65
N GLY A 280 -8.91 -7.95 -16.49
CA GLY A 280 -10.09 -8.05 -15.65
C GLY A 280 -10.20 -9.44 -15.01
N TYR A 281 -11.37 -9.73 -14.45
CA TYR A 281 -11.69 -11.05 -13.92
C TYR A 281 -11.69 -12.10 -15.05
N GLY A 282 -11.31 -13.34 -14.72
CA GLY A 282 -11.30 -14.47 -15.67
C GLY A 282 -9.99 -14.70 -16.43
N HIS A 283 -9.06 -13.72 -16.50
CA HIS A 283 -7.81 -13.86 -17.26
C HIS A 283 -6.61 -14.42 -16.46
N GLY A 284 -6.89 -15.01 -15.30
CA GLY A 284 -5.88 -15.57 -14.39
C GLY A 284 -5.15 -14.54 -13.52
N PRO A 285 -4.33 -15.01 -12.56
CA PRO A 285 -3.68 -14.15 -11.58
C PRO A 285 -2.63 -13.24 -12.22
N SER A 286 -2.61 -11.97 -11.81
CA SER A 286 -1.58 -11.01 -12.21
C SER A 286 -1.47 -10.77 -13.71
N ARG A 287 -2.59 -10.80 -14.47
CA ARG A 287 -2.62 -10.57 -15.93
C ARG A 287 -1.81 -9.34 -16.37
N LYS A 288 -1.90 -8.23 -15.62
CA LYS A 288 -1.09 -7.02 -15.88
C LYS A 288 0.41 -7.33 -15.99
N MET A 289 0.94 -8.09 -15.03
CA MET A 289 2.35 -8.50 -15.00
C MET A 289 2.68 -9.54 -16.07
N GLN A 290 1.75 -10.44 -16.40
CA GLN A 290 1.95 -11.42 -17.47
C GLN A 290 2.12 -10.74 -18.83
N LEU A 291 1.21 -9.82 -19.18
CA LEU A 291 1.27 -9.03 -20.41
C LEU A 291 2.52 -8.15 -20.45
N LEU A 292 2.85 -7.50 -19.34
CA LEU A 292 4.06 -6.68 -19.25
C LEU A 292 5.32 -7.53 -19.48
N LYS A 293 5.44 -8.70 -18.84
CA LYS A 293 6.58 -9.61 -19.06
C LYS A 293 6.67 -10.07 -20.51
N ARG A 294 5.53 -10.40 -21.12
CA ARG A 294 5.45 -10.80 -22.53
C ARG A 294 5.92 -9.68 -23.46
N GLY A 295 5.43 -8.46 -23.27
CA GLY A 295 5.81 -7.30 -24.07
C GLY A 295 7.28 -6.89 -23.88
N LEU A 296 7.78 -6.88 -22.65
CA LEU A 296 9.21 -6.63 -22.40
C LEU A 296 10.10 -7.70 -23.03
N THR A 297 9.68 -8.96 -23.00
CA THR A 297 10.42 -10.06 -23.67
C THR A 297 10.45 -9.85 -25.18
N HIS A 298 9.31 -9.46 -25.77
CA HIS A 298 9.22 -9.12 -27.20
C HIS A 298 10.18 -8.01 -27.58
N LEU A 299 10.27 -6.95 -26.76
CA LEU A 299 11.20 -5.83 -26.94
C LEU A 299 12.68 -6.16 -26.64
N GLY A 300 13.02 -7.42 -26.36
CA GLY A 300 14.38 -7.83 -25.98
C GLY A 300 14.83 -7.35 -24.60
N LEU A 301 13.90 -6.91 -23.74
CA LEU A 301 14.12 -6.42 -22.37
C LEU A 301 13.82 -7.51 -21.35
N ILE A 302 14.40 -8.69 -21.54
CA ILE A 302 14.14 -9.88 -20.71
C ILE A 302 14.53 -9.58 -19.25
N GLY A 303 13.61 -9.84 -18.33
CA GLY A 303 13.83 -9.68 -16.89
C GLY A 303 13.60 -8.27 -16.34
N PHE A 304 13.22 -7.29 -17.17
CA PHE A 304 12.97 -5.91 -16.72
C PHE A 304 11.81 -5.79 -15.72
N SER A 305 10.88 -6.75 -15.70
CA SER A 305 9.85 -6.82 -14.65
C SER A 305 10.41 -7.06 -13.23
N LYS A 306 11.67 -7.51 -13.11
CA LYS A 306 12.37 -7.76 -11.85
C LYS A 306 13.24 -6.55 -11.49
N HIS A 307 12.63 -5.58 -10.81
CA HIS A 307 13.31 -4.36 -10.37
C HIS A 307 14.24 -4.56 -9.16
N GLY A 308 14.21 -5.72 -8.49
CA GLY A 308 15.16 -6.08 -7.44
C GLY A 308 14.95 -5.42 -6.08
N VAL A 309 13.94 -4.56 -5.94
CA VAL A 309 13.55 -3.97 -4.64
C VAL A 309 12.81 -5.03 -3.83
N ARG A 310 13.53 -5.68 -2.92
CA ARG A 310 12.97 -6.65 -1.98
C ARG A 310 12.32 -5.92 -0.81
N ARG A 311 11.07 -6.27 -0.51
CA ARG A 311 10.30 -5.69 0.58
C ARG A 311 10.00 -6.75 1.61
N GLU A 312 10.22 -6.42 2.86
CA GLU A 312 9.82 -7.29 3.97
C GLU A 312 8.29 -7.42 3.97
N ILE A 313 7.81 -8.64 4.14
CA ILE A 313 6.40 -9.00 4.23
C ILE A 313 6.08 -9.17 5.70
N TYR A 314 5.04 -8.47 6.12
CA TYR A 314 4.53 -8.46 7.48
C TYR A 314 3.15 -9.08 7.50
N LEU A 315 2.91 -9.98 8.45
CA LEU A 315 1.64 -10.62 8.72
C LEU A 315 1.12 -10.18 10.08
N PHE A 316 -0.12 -9.70 10.12
CA PHE A 316 -0.85 -9.34 11.33
C PHE A 316 -1.91 -10.40 11.58
N PRO A 317 -1.69 -11.33 12.52
CA PRO A 317 -2.71 -12.32 12.85
C PRO A 317 -3.87 -11.63 13.59
N LEU A 318 -5.10 -11.91 13.16
CA LEU A 318 -6.31 -11.48 13.87
C LEU A 318 -6.91 -12.63 14.69
N ALA A 319 -6.63 -13.87 14.30
CA ALA A 319 -6.89 -15.06 15.11
C ALA A 319 -5.61 -15.51 15.86
N GLN A 320 -5.76 -15.87 17.14
CA GLN A 320 -4.72 -16.39 18.00
C GLN A 320 -4.24 -17.78 17.53
N ASN A 321 -5.18 -18.64 17.12
CA ASN A 321 -4.92 -19.99 16.60
C ASN A 321 -4.84 -20.01 15.05
N LEU A 322 -4.27 -18.97 14.43
CA LEU A 322 -4.28 -18.78 12.97
C LEU A 322 -3.81 -20.02 12.19
N HIS A 323 -2.70 -20.64 12.61
CA HIS A 323 -2.18 -21.85 11.96
C HIS A 323 -3.16 -23.01 12.04
N ASN A 324 -3.79 -23.24 13.20
CA ASN A 324 -4.76 -24.33 13.33
C ASN A 324 -6.03 -24.09 12.53
N VAL A 325 -6.48 -22.84 12.41
CA VAL A 325 -7.62 -22.50 11.54
C VAL A 325 -7.31 -22.89 10.09
N ILE A 326 -6.11 -22.55 9.61
CA ILE A 326 -5.70 -22.81 8.22
C ILE A 326 -5.38 -24.29 7.96
N GLN A 327 -4.71 -24.95 8.89
CA GLN A 327 -4.19 -26.31 8.70
C GLN A 327 -5.19 -27.40 9.10
N HIS A 328 -5.98 -27.14 10.15
CA HIS A 328 -6.87 -28.13 10.77
C HIS A 328 -8.35 -27.73 10.68
N GLY A 329 -8.69 -26.56 10.11
CA GLY A 329 -10.07 -26.11 9.96
C GLY A 329 -10.74 -25.72 11.28
N GLU A 330 -9.97 -25.41 12.33
CA GLU A 330 -10.52 -24.99 13.62
C GLU A 330 -11.33 -23.68 13.53
N ARG A 331 -12.19 -23.46 14.53
CA ARG A 331 -12.84 -22.16 14.69
C ARG A 331 -11.82 -21.10 15.15
N PRO A 332 -11.86 -19.88 14.59
CA PRO A 332 -10.92 -18.83 14.97
C PRO A 332 -11.20 -18.33 16.39
N SER A 333 -10.18 -18.37 17.24
CA SER A 333 -10.10 -17.62 18.50
C SER A 333 -9.55 -16.23 18.19
N TRP A 334 -10.35 -15.18 18.34
CA TRP A 334 -9.96 -13.83 17.92
C TRP A 334 -9.08 -13.14 18.98
N HIS A 335 -8.11 -12.34 18.55
CA HIS A 335 -7.56 -11.31 19.43
C HIS A 335 -8.65 -10.27 19.71
N SER A 336 -8.83 -9.89 20.97
CA SER A 336 -9.65 -8.74 21.33
C SER A 336 -8.77 -7.50 21.37
N ARG A 337 -9.02 -6.56 20.45
CA ARG A 337 -8.29 -5.29 20.39
C ARG A 337 -9.28 -4.16 20.07
N PRO A 338 -10.07 -3.68 21.06
CA PRO A 338 -10.93 -2.52 20.86
C PRO A 338 -10.11 -1.33 20.36
N PHE A 339 -10.63 -0.55 19.41
CA PHE A 339 -9.89 0.57 18.84
C PHE A 339 -9.49 1.59 19.92
N ASP A 340 -10.41 1.91 20.83
CA ASP A 340 -10.15 2.88 21.91
C ASP A 340 -9.02 2.42 22.84
N ASP A 341 -8.93 1.13 23.17
CA ASP A 341 -7.81 0.59 23.95
C ASP A 341 -6.50 0.62 23.18
N ILE A 342 -6.53 0.41 21.85
CA ILE A 342 -5.35 0.62 20.99
C ILE A 342 -4.90 2.08 21.03
N VAL A 343 -5.83 3.06 21.00
CA VAL A 343 -5.53 4.49 21.10
C VAL A 343 -4.83 4.78 22.42
N GLN A 344 -5.44 4.38 23.54
CA GLN A 344 -4.89 4.59 24.88
C GLN A 344 -3.51 3.95 25.02
N PHE A 345 -3.37 2.69 24.61
CA PHE A 345 -2.08 1.99 24.63
C PHE A 345 -1.02 2.75 23.84
N TRP A 346 -1.33 3.22 22.62
CA TRP A 346 -0.37 3.99 21.83
C TRP A 346 0.00 5.32 22.50
N GLN A 347 -0.98 6.03 23.08
CA GLN A 347 -0.76 7.30 23.77
C GLN A 347 0.25 7.14 24.91
N GLU A 348 -0.02 6.20 25.81
CA GLU A 348 0.81 5.92 26.98
C GLU A 348 2.17 5.36 26.61
N ARG A 349 2.21 4.39 25.68
CA ARG A 349 3.42 3.66 25.34
C ARG A 349 4.40 4.48 24.49
N TRP A 350 3.89 5.33 23.62
CA TRP A 350 4.68 5.97 22.57
C TRP A 350 4.45 7.48 22.45
N CYS A 351 3.21 7.96 22.31
CA CYS A 351 2.95 9.37 22.01
C CYS A 351 3.47 10.31 23.10
N LEU A 352 2.99 10.14 24.34
CA LEU A 352 3.32 11.01 25.46
C LEU A 352 4.80 10.88 25.90
N PRO A 353 5.41 9.69 25.96
CA PRO A 353 6.84 9.59 26.20
C PRO A 353 7.69 10.23 25.08
N ARG A 354 7.25 10.15 23.82
CA ARG A 354 7.94 10.79 22.69
C ARG A 354 7.85 12.31 22.80
N SER A 355 6.67 12.84 23.17
CA SER A 355 6.47 14.28 23.31
C SER A 355 7.27 14.91 24.45
N LYS A 356 7.61 14.15 25.49
CA LYS A 356 8.53 14.61 26.55
C LYS A 356 10.00 14.61 26.11
N ARG A 357 10.37 13.83 25.09
CA ARG A 357 11.77 13.60 24.69
C ARG A 357 12.27 14.47 23.54
N THR A 358 11.35 15.02 22.75
CA THR A 358 11.67 15.85 21.59
C THR A 358 10.49 16.75 21.32
N ASN A 359 10.66 17.79 20.51
CA ASN A 359 9.59 18.62 19.96
C ASN A 359 9.61 18.60 18.42
N SER A 360 10.03 17.47 17.81
CA SER A 360 10.25 17.40 16.37
C SER A 360 8.98 17.62 15.54
N TRP A 361 7.81 17.22 16.05
CA TRP A 361 6.52 17.48 15.39
C TRP A 361 6.24 18.97 15.25
N CYS A 362 6.68 19.80 16.22
CA CYS A 362 6.51 21.27 16.19
C CYS A 362 7.26 21.96 15.04
N ARG A 363 8.11 21.23 14.30
CA ARG A 363 8.80 21.76 13.11
C ARG A 363 7.94 21.71 11.86
N PHE A 364 6.90 20.89 11.84
CA PHE A 364 5.97 20.85 10.72
C PHE A 364 5.12 22.13 10.73
N LYS A 365 5.10 22.80 9.57
CA LYS A 365 4.25 23.94 9.28
C LYS A 365 3.35 23.58 8.10
N ALA A 366 2.04 23.62 8.31
CA ALA A 366 1.02 23.28 7.35
C ALA A 366 1.06 24.24 6.15
N GLU A 367 1.02 25.56 6.38
CA GLU A 367 0.98 26.54 5.29
C GLU A 367 2.15 26.40 4.29
N PRO A 368 3.44 26.39 4.73
CA PRO A 368 4.57 26.14 3.83
C PRO A 368 4.52 24.79 3.11
N PHE A 369 3.93 23.76 3.73
CA PHE A 369 3.72 22.48 3.07
C PHE A 369 2.71 22.62 1.92
N PHE A 370 1.55 23.24 2.15
CA PHE A 370 0.54 23.44 1.12
C PHE A 370 0.98 24.41 0.02
N ASP A 371 1.77 25.44 0.33
CA ASP A 371 2.33 26.35 -0.67
C ASP A 371 3.33 25.62 -1.57
N LYS A 372 4.18 24.76 -1.00
CA LYS A 372 5.05 23.89 -1.79
C LYS A 372 4.25 22.93 -2.66
N VAL A 373 3.13 22.38 -2.17
CA VAL A 373 2.24 21.56 -3.01
C VAL A 373 1.72 22.37 -4.18
N ARG A 374 1.26 23.60 -3.96
CA ARG A 374 0.73 24.48 -5.01
C ARG A 374 1.79 24.80 -6.07
N GLN A 375 3.00 25.17 -5.65
CA GLN A 375 4.16 25.39 -6.53
C GLN A 375 4.55 24.15 -7.35
N CYS A 376 4.28 22.93 -6.85
CA CYS A 376 4.54 21.71 -7.62
C CYS A 376 3.45 21.41 -8.66
N LEU A 377 2.30 22.09 -8.58
CA LEU A 377 1.16 21.93 -9.47
C LEU A 377 1.05 23.07 -10.50
N GLU A 378 1.73 24.19 -10.27
CA GLU A 378 2.00 25.24 -11.26
C GLU A 378 3.10 24.77 -12.22
#